data_AF-A0A966QID9-F1
#
_entry.id   AF-A0A966QID9-F1
#
_cell.length_a   1.000
_cell.length_b   1.000
_cell.length_c   1.000
_cell.angle_alpha   90.00
_cell.angle_beta   90.00
_cell.angle_gamma   90.00
#
_symmetry.space_group_name_H-M   'P 1'
#
loop_
_entity.id
_entity.type
_entity.pdbx_description
1 polymer ?
#
loop_
_entity_poly.entity_id
_entity_poly.type
_entity_poly.pdbx_seq_one_letter_code
_entity_poly.pdbx_strand_id
1 'polypeptide(L)'
;MAFDPRSRQRLEELGRRLPKALPSPDPVDAAQAPGSKRHRIETETDPQQLFGELMRASPDGTVPPHLLDRLRQLEQQPGRGRPVGSPAPDGPATVRPKGATRSKTEATDPRYVAFEQMLLEDESL
;
A
#
# COMPACT_ATOMS: atom_id res chain seq x y z
N MET A 1 14.69 23.71 30.33
CA MET A 1 15.98 23.09 29.95
C MET A 1 16.77 24.11 29.14
N ALA A 2 17.87 24.65 29.68
CA ALA A 2 18.71 25.64 29.00
C ALA A 2 19.82 24.94 28.20
N PHE A 3 20.14 25.43 27.01
CA PHE A 3 21.28 24.94 26.22
C PHE A 3 22.58 25.52 26.78
N ASP A 4 23.55 24.65 27.07
CA ASP A 4 24.90 25.03 27.53
C ASP A 4 25.65 25.78 26.41
N PRO A 5 26.40 26.86 26.69
CA PRO A 5 27.20 27.57 25.68
C PRO A 5 28.09 26.65 24.83
N ARG A 6 28.61 25.56 25.41
CA ARG A 6 29.41 24.57 24.67
C ARG A 6 28.61 23.79 23.63
N SER A 7 27.33 23.56 23.90
CA SER A 7 26.42 22.90 22.96
C SER A 7 26.08 23.78 21.77
N ARG A 8 26.02 25.10 21.94
CA ARG A 8 25.86 26.05 20.84
C ARG A 8 27.07 26.07 19.91
N GLN A 9 28.27 26.14 20.49
CA GLN A 9 29.50 26.10 19.71
C GLN A 9 29.63 24.80 18.89
N ARG A 10 29.31 23.66 19.50
CA ARG A 10 29.29 22.36 18.79
C ARG A 10 28.27 22.33 17.65
N LEU A 11 27.11 22.97 17.82
CA LEU A 11 26.08 23.05 16.78
C LEU A 11 26.53 23.93 15.61
N GLU A 12 27.22 25.04 15.89
CA GLU A 12 27.81 25.90 14.86
C GLU A 12 28.95 25.18 14.09
N GLU A 13 29.80 24.43 14.80
CA GLU A 13 30.84 23.60 14.18
C GLU A 13 30.24 22.52 13.27
N LEU A 14 29.16 21.86 13.70
CA LEU A 14 28.43 20.90 12.87
C LEU A 14 27.75 21.55 11.67
N GLY A 15 27.20 22.76 11.82
CA GLY A 15 26.64 23.54 10.72
C GLY A 15 27.66 23.88 9.64
N ARG A 16 28.94 24.06 10.00
CA ARG A 16 30.05 24.30 9.06
C ARG A 16 30.58 23.03 8.38
N ARG A 17 30.29 21.85 8.95
CA ARG A 17 30.74 20.54 8.44
C ARG A 17 29.72 19.85 7.54
N LEU A 18 28.53 20.43 7.36
CA LEU A 18 27.53 19.84 6.49
C LEU A 18 27.99 19.94 5.02
N PRO A 19 27.91 18.86 4.23
CA PRO A 19 28.16 18.91 2.80
C PRO A 19 27.15 19.84 2.11
N LYS A 20 27.46 20.25 0.86
CA LYS A 20 26.59 21.10 0.04
C LYS A 20 25.14 20.62 0.13
N ALA A 21 24.23 21.56 0.32
CA ALA A 21 22.79 21.29 0.34
C ALA A 21 22.40 20.43 -0.86
N LEU A 22 21.57 19.41 -0.61
CA LEU A 22 20.99 18.62 -1.69
C LEU A 22 20.25 19.56 -2.65
N PRO A 23 20.29 19.29 -3.97
CA PRO A 23 19.50 20.06 -4.91
C PRO A 23 18.05 20.05 -4.45
N SER A 24 17.42 21.24 -4.42
CA SER A 24 15.99 21.33 -4.16
C SER A 24 15.27 20.44 -5.19
N PRO A 25 14.30 19.61 -4.76
CA PRO A 25 13.52 18.82 -5.70
C PRO A 25 12.92 19.75 -6.75
N ASP A 26 12.91 19.27 -7.99
CA ASP A 26 12.49 20.03 -9.16
C ASP A 26 11.06 20.59 -8.93
N PRO A 27 10.80 21.89 -9.20
CA PRO A 27 9.53 22.55 -8.87
C PRO A 27 8.30 21.99 -9.58
N VAL A 28 8.45 20.96 -10.43
CA VAL A 28 7.32 20.17 -10.95
C VAL A 28 6.47 19.53 -9.84
N ASP A 29 7.03 19.34 -8.64
CA ASP A 29 6.28 18.87 -7.45
C ASP A 29 5.82 20.00 -6.51
N ALA A 30 6.26 21.24 -6.70
CA ALA A 30 5.96 22.36 -5.80
C ALA A 30 4.55 22.97 -6.01
N ALA A 31 3.79 22.50 -7.00
CA ALA A 31 2.44 22.95 -7.28
C ALA A 31 1.36 22.09 -6.61
N GLN A 32 1.40 21.90 -5.28
CA GLN A 32 0.20 21.45 -4.54
C GLN A 32 -0.05 22.32 -3.30
N ALA A 33 -0.92 23.30 -3.51
CA ALA A 33 -1.61 24.13 -2.53
C ALA A 33 -2.38 23.29 -1.47
N PRO A 34 -2.81 23.88 -0.33
CA PRO A 34 -3.42 23.13 0.78
C PRO A 34 -4.73 22.49 0.33
N GLY A 35 -4.74 21.15 0.33
CA GLY A 35 -5.68 20.32 -0.44
C GLY A 35 -4.98 19.27 -1.31
N SER A 36 -3.66 19.09 -1.12
CA SER A 36 -2.82 18.07 -1.74
C SER A 36 -3.58 16.76 -1.89
N LYS A 37 -3.73 16.33 -3.15
CA LYS A 37 -4.50 15.16 -3.52
C LYS A 37 -3.79 13.97 -2.87
N ARG A 38 -4.35 13.47 -1.76
CA ARG A 38 -3.80 12.32 -1.06
C ARG A 38 -3.56 11.21 -2.08
N HIS A 39 -2.35 10.67 -2.09
CA HIS A 39 -2.05 9.53 -2.94
C HIS A 39 -2.98 8.39 -2.57
N ARG A 40 -3.36 7.58 -3.56
CA ARG A 40 -4.32 6.47 -3.35
C ARG A 40 -3.87 5.55 -2.21
N ILE A 41 -2.57 5.31 -2.11
CA ILE A 41 -1.86 4.57 -1.05
C ILE A 41 -2.16 5.13 0.35
N GLU A 42 -2.33 6.44 0.49
CA GLU A 42 -2.65 7.08 1.77
C GLU A 42 -4.13 7.02 2.13
N THR A 43 -5.02 6.77 1.17
CA THR A 43 -6.46 6.66 1.42
C THR A 43 -6.96 5.22 1.48
N GLU A 44 -6.17 4.29 0.95
CA GLU A 44 -6.56 2.88 0.85
C GLU A 44 -6.71 2.24 2.23
N THR A 45 -7.80 1.48 2.38
CA THR A 45 -8.17 0.78 3.62
C THR A 45 -8.11 -0.73 3.47
N ASP A 46 -8.12 -1.25 2.24
CA ASP A 46 -7.92 -2.67 1.98
C ASP A 46 -6.42 -2.99 1.95
N PRO A 47 -5.89 -3.87 2.83
CA PRO A 47 -4.48 -4.23 2.84
C PRO A 47 -3.99 -4.80 1.51
N GLN A 48 -4.83 -5.56 0.79
CA GLN A 48 -4.42 -6.14 -0.50
C GLN A 48 -4.25 -5.06 -1.58
N GLN A 49 -5.18 -4.11 -1.64
CA GLN A 49 -5.10 -2.99 -2.57
C GLN A 49 -3.95 -2.04 -2.22
N LEU A 50 -3.74 -1.79 -0.92
CA LEU A 50 -2.64 -0.96 -0.45
C LEU A 50 -1.28 -1.54 -0.89
N PHE A 51 -1.07 -2.84 -0.72
CA PHE A 51 0.13 -3.52 -1.16
C PHE A 51 0.33 -3.45 -2.69
N GLY A 52 -0.74 -3.68 -3.46
CA GLY A 52 -0.67 -3.57 -4.92
C GLY A 52 -0.29 -2.18 -5.42
N GLU A 53 -0.86 -1.13 -4.81
CA GLU A 53 -0.53 0.25 -5.15
C GLU A 53 0.89 0.64 -4.70
N LEU A 54 1.36 0.12 -3.55
CA LEU A 54 2.75 0.27 -3.12
C LEU A 54 3.74 -0.30 -4.14
N MET A 55 3.48 -1.50 -4.64
CA MET A 55 4.32 -2.14 -5.66
C MET A 55 4.33 -1.37 -6.99
N ARG A 56 3.20 -0.74 -7.36
CA ARG A 56 3.10 0.06 -8.59
C ARG A 56 3.81 1.41 -8.47
N ALA A 57 3.71 2.05 -7.32
CA ALA A 57 4.30 3.37 -7.09
C ALA A 57 5.79 3.31 -6.73
N SER A 58 6.29 2.16 -6.26
CA SER A 58 7.70 1.95 -5.95
C SER A 58 8.34 0.96 -6.92
N PRO A 59 8.76 1.39 -8.12
CA PRO A 59 9.48 0.54 -9.07
C PRO A 59 10.83 0.06 -8.52
N ASP A 60 11.41 0.82 -7.59
CA ASP A 60 12.68 0.52 -6.91
C ASP A 60 12.53 -0.39 -5.67
N GLY A 61 11.30 -0.78 -5.32
CA GLY A 61 11.01 -1.61 -4.14
C GLY A 61 11.28 -0.93 -2.78
N THR A 62 11.63 0.36 -2.79
CA THR A 62 11.87 1.14 -1.56
C THR A 62 10.55 1.72 -1.07
N VAL A 63 10.06 1.25 0.08
CA VAL A 63 8.79 1.68 0.67
C VAL A 63 9.04 2.47 1.96
N PRO A 64 8.45 3.67 2.12
CA PRO A 64 8.52 4.42 3.38
C PRO A 64 8.02 3.62 4.59
N PRO A 65 8.68 3.73 5.76
CA PRO A 65 8.40 2.86 6.92
C PRO A 65 6.96 3.00 7.44
N HIS A 66 6.40 4.21 7.43
CA HIS A 66 5.04 4.45 7.90
C HIS A 66 3.95 3.77 7.05
N LEU A 67 4.21 3.47 5.76
CA LEU A 67 3.27 2.75 4.90
C LEU A 67 3.30 1.25 5.18
N LEU A 68 4.48 0.69 5.51
CA LEU A 68 4.61 -0.69 5.97
C LEU A 68 3.94 -0.90 7.33
N ASP A 69 4.13 0.02 8.27
CA ASP A 69 3.46 -0.03 9.57
C ASP A 69 1.93 0.01 9.41
N ARG A 70 1.43 0.85 8.49
CA ARG A 70 0.01 0.90 8.17
C ARG A 70 -0.51 -0.39 7.55
N LEU A 71 0.20 -0.95 6.56
CA LEU A 71 -0.17 -2.22 5.94
C LEU A 71 -0.28 -3.31 7.02
N ARG A 72 0.73 -3.40 7.89
CA ARG A 72 0.76 -4.33 9.01
C ARG A 72 -0.38 -4.14 10.02
N GLN A 73 -0.83 -2.89 10.24
CA GLN A 73 -2.00 -2.61 11.09
C GLN A 73 -3.31 -3.06 10.43
N LEU A 74 -3.47 -2.85 9.12
CA LEU A 74 -4.65 -3.27 8.37
C LEU A 74 -4.75 -4.80 8.27
N GLU A 75 -3.64 -5.49 8.08
CA GLU A 75 -3.59 -6.96 8.08
C GLU A 75 -3.97 -7.56 9.44
N GLN A 76 -3.61 -6.90 10.54
CA GLN A 76 -3.99 -7.32 11.89
C GLN A 76 -5.46 -7.01 12.24
N GLN A 77 -6.14 -6.16 11.46
CA GLN A 77 -7.57 -5.86 11.61
C GLN A 77 -8.38 -6.25 10.37
N PRO A 78 -8.49 -7.54 10.02
CA PRO A 78 -9.19 -8.01 8.82
C PRO A 78 -10.73 -7.81 8.86
N GLY A 79 -11.27 -7.06 9.84
CA GLY A 79 -12.71 -6.90 10.07
C GLY A 79 -13.31 -5.52 9.80
N ARG A 80 -12.53 -4.48 9.43
CA ARG A 80 -13.04 -3.09 9.32
C ARG A 80 -13.01 -2.47 7.92
N GLY A 81 -12.57 -3.20 6.89
CA GLY A 81 -12.22 -2.61 5.59
C GLY A 81 -13.12 -2.96 4.39
N ARG A 82 -14.31 -3.55 4.57
CA ARG A 82 -15.21 -3.80 3.44
C ARG A 82 -16.27 -2.68 3.35
N PRO A 83 -16.10 -1.66 2.50
CA PRO A 83 -17.24 -0.84 2.11
C PRO A 83 -18.16 -1.73 1.28
N VAL A 84 -19.23 -2.21 1.92
CA VAL A 84 -20.43 -2.67 1.24
C VAL A 84 -20.84 -1.55 0.27
N GLY A 85 -20.94 -1.91 -1.02
CA GLY A 85 -21.20 -0.99 -2.10
C GLY A 85 -22.39 -0.07 -1.83
N SER A 86 -22.28 1.16 -2.30
CA SER A 86 -23.38 2.11 -2.34
C SER A 86 -24.64 1.49 -2.98
N PRO A 87 -25.84 1.73 -2.42
CA PRO A 87 -27.07 1.10 -2.88
C PRO A 87 -27.52 1.67 -4.24
N ALA A 88 -27.77 0.78 -5.20
CA ALA A 88 -28.48 1.11 -6.44
C ALA A 88 -30.00 1.23 -6.17
N PRO A 89 -30.72 2.09 -6.90
CA PRO A 89 -32.09 2.47 -6.58
C PRO A 89 -33.12 1.38 -6.94
N ASP A 90 -34.24 1.42 -6.21
CA ASP A 90 -35.44 0.61 -6.29
C ASP A 90 -35.87 0.11 -7.68
N GLY A 91 -36.14 -1.19 -7.76
CA GLY A 91 -36.90 -1.84 -8.84
C GLY A 91 -37.54 -3.14 -8.31
N PRO A 92 -38.85 -3.38 -8.54
CA PRO A 92 -39.60 -4.36 -7.76
C PRO A 92 -39.37 -5.81 -8.21
N ALA A 93 -39.52 -6.68 -7.22
CA ALA A 93 -39.38 -8.12 -7.27
C ALA A 93 -40.17 -8.81 -8.41
N THR A 94 -39.52 -9.77 -9.07
CA THR A 94 -40.19 -10.83 -9.82
C THR A 94 -39.53 -12.18 -9.55
N VAL A 95 -40.32 -13.05 -8.92
CA VAL A 95 -40.53 -14.50 -9.07
C VAL A 95 -39.33 -15.44 -9.40
N ARG A 96 -39.20 -16.47 -8.55
CA ARG A 96 -38.34 -17.68 -8.58
C ARG A 96 -38.52 -18.51 -9.89
N PRO A 97 -37.63 -19.46 -10.27
CA PRO A 97 -37.64 -20.80 -9.65
C PRO A 97 -36.28 -21.55 -9.55
N LYS A 98 -36.42 -22.72 -8.94
CA LYS A 98 -35.48 -23.75 -8.45
C LYS A 98 -34.66 -24.44 -9.56
N GLY A 99 -33.40 -24.78 -9.25
CA GLY A 99 -32.67 -25.92 -9.84
C GLY A 99 -31.33 -25.59 -10.47
N ALA A 100 -30.23 -26.07 -9.86
CA ALA A 100 -29.10 -26.72 -10.51
C ALA A 100 -27.97 -26.91 -9.50
N THR A 101 -27.75 -28.15 -9.11
CA THR A 101 -26.44 -28.63 -8.65
C THR A 101 -25.40 -28.29 -9.72
N ARG A 102 -24.45 -27.40 -9.41
CA ARG A 102 -23.23 -27.27 -10.21
C ARG A 102 -22.03 -27.35 -9.29
N SER A 103 -21.45 -28.54 -9.39
CA SER A 103 -20.10 -28.94 -9.09
C SER A 103 -19.15 -27.76 -8.95
N LYS A 104 -18.51 -27.72 -7.79
CA LYS A 104 -17.28 -26.99 -7.48
C LYS A 104 -16.27 -27.21 -8.62
N THR A 105 -16.31 -26.35 -9.63
CA THR A 105 -15.22 -26.21 -10.60
C THR A 105 -14.36 -25.11 -9.99
N GLU A 106 -13.43 -25.56 -9.16
CA GLU A 106 -12.31 -24.74 -8.72
C GLU A 106 -11.63 -24.27 -10.01
N ALA A 107 -11.84 -23.00 -10.35
CA ALA A 107 -11.09 -22.35 -11.42
C ALA A 107 -9.66 -22.20 -10.89
N THR A 108 -8.90 -23.28 -10.94
CA THR A 108 -7.48 -23.27 -10.62
C THR A 108 -6.84 -22.38 -11.69
N ASP A 109 -6.44 -21.18 -11.26
CA ASP A 109 -5.70 -20.25 -12.12
C ASP A 109 -4.51 -21.03 -12.70
N PRO A 110 -4.28 -21.02 -14.03
CA PRO A 110 -3.12 -21.68 -14.63
C PRO A 110 -1.79 -21.28 -13.97
N ARG A 111 -1.73 -20.10 -13.31
CA ARG A 111 -0.60 -19.68 -12.49
C ARG A 111 -0.38 -20.54 -11.25
N TYR A 112 -1.46 -20.99 -10.62
CA TYR A 112 -1.41 -21.87 -9.45
C TYR A 112 -0.92 -23.28 -9.84
N VAL A 113 -1.34 -23.76 -11.02
CA VAL A 113 -0.85 -25.03 -11.59
C VAL A 113 0.64 -24.94 -11.93
N ALA A 114 1.08 -23.83 -12.52
CA ALA A 114 2.48 -23.62 -12.85
C ALA A 114 3.38 -23.55 -11.60
N PHE A 115 2.89 -22.94 -10.51
CA PHE A 115 3.62 -22.85 -9.25
C PHE A 115 3.81 -24.22 -8.58
N GLU A 116 2.77 -25.06 -8.55
CA GLU A 116 2.85 -26.43 -8.01
C GLU A 116 3.84 -27.29 -8.80
N GLN A 117 3.86 -27.17 -10.13
CA GLN A 117 4.82 -27.88 -10.98
C GLN A 117 6.27 -27.46 -10.70
N MET A 118 6.53 -26.17 -10.48
CA MET A 118 7.88 -25.68 -10.18
C MET A 118 8.39 -26.19 -8.83
N LEU A 119 7.51 -26.27 -7.83
CA LEU A 119 7.86 -26.77 -6.50
C LEU A 119 8.20 -28.27 -6.53
N LEU A 120 7.53 -29.03 -7.40
CA LEU A 120 7.76 -30.46 -7.57
C LEU A 120 9.06 -30.77 -8.33
N GLU A 121 9.49 -29.86 -9.22
CA GLU A 121 10.77 -29.99 -9.94
C GLU A 121 11.97 -29.76 -9.01
N ASP A 122 11.88 -28.83 -8.05
CA ASP A 122 12.95 -28.51 -7.10
C ASP A 122 13.23 -29.62 -6.05
N GLU A 123 12.28 -30.51 -5.76
CA GLU A 123 12.49 -31.66 -4.85
C GLU A 123 13.19 -32.87 -5.50
N SER A 124 13.50 -32.80 -6.80
CA SER A 124 14.08 -33.92 -7.56
C SER A 124 15.61 -33.88 -7.75
N LEU A 125 16.33 -33.01 -7.01
CA LEU A 125 17.80 -32.92 -7.02
C LEU A 125 18.46 -33.50 -5.75
#